data_AF-A0A6M1ZZQ7-F1
#
_entry.id   AF-A0A6M1ZZQ7-F1
#
_cell.length_a   1.000
_cell.length_b   1.000
_cell.length_c   1.000
_cell.angle_alpha   90.00
_cell.angle_beta   90.00
_cell.angle_gamma   90.00
#
_symmetry.space_group_name_H-M   'P 1'
#
loop_
_entity.id
_entity.type
_entity.pdbx_description
1 polymer ?
#
loop_
_entity_poly.entity_id
_entity_poly.type
_entity_poly.pdbx_seq_one_letter_code
_entity_poly.pdbx_strand_id
1 'polypeptide(L)'
;MKSFHLRKSKKILIAVYQLWRRKKKRLLPAQTKEIQNDLRTLQEEVRKKNRDGANYMAHKCIDYANGILKKNPFEQVRDFILALAFALVFALIIRQVWFELYEIPTGSMRPTLKEKDRLIVSKTDFGINIPFTTKHLYFDPLLVKRSGIIVFTVENMDVHDPDTMYFWIFPGKKQYVKRMMGRPRDTVYFYGGKLYAIDGIGRDISDQYQLKDLEKIDHVPFIHFDGSVAVAEPFRSSAGNAYQMAVIHQMNEPVARLTAIGNNRFEGEMLHTSRIHNRKYPPVKNYSDLWGIGNYAIARIVPKEEIRKFAERNGIELDETKYYLELKHHPDLKNLELGRDFRGRIRPQFILNTSIVPLNDAHLKVLCDNLYTGRFVVKNGYAMRYQLGGQSTTASHYLTRLEGVPDGTYEFYYGKGYEIKWGGTAKPLPPNHPLMHCGAEWVRKLFNYGIDFDRRLAFGPHFDTSRFAYFRDGDLYVMGAPIFKKDDPALQAFVEKENARQSSANPQNPYQAFVDSGPPLDQNGKIDVEKIRKYGLLIPPKSYLALGDNFAMSADSRDFGFVPQGNLRGGPSFIFWPFGHRFGVPNQPSYPWLTIPNGLVWLAACICFGIWYVIHRRHHKLPLKDL
;
A
#
# COMPACT_ATOMS: atom_id res chain seq x y z
N MET A 1 31.61 -24.51 -48.96
CA MET A 1 30.29 -24.67 -48.28
C MET A 1 30.48 -25.24 -46.88
N LYS A 2 29.73 -24.77 -45.87
CA LYS A 2 29.73 -25.40 -44.53
C LYS A 2 29.10 -26.81 -44.62
N SER A 3 29.79 -27.85 -44.17
CA SER A 3 29.26 -29.22 -44.10
C SER A 3 28.11 -29.33 -43.08
N PHE A 4 27.02 -29.97 -43.47
CA PHE A 4 25.87 -30.27 -42.60
C PHE A 4 25.96 -31.69 -42.04
N HIS A 5 25.71 -31.83 -40.74
CA HIS A 5 25.50 -33.14 -40.11
C HIS A 5 24.11 -33.68 -40.45
N LEU A 6 23.92 -35.01 -40.37
CA LEU A 6 22.63 -35.70 -40.61
C LEU A 6 21.43 -35.06 -39.88
N ARG A 7 21.60 -34.62 -38.62
CA ARG A 7 20.55 -33.92 -37.85
C ARG A 7 20.15 -32.59 -38.50
N LYS A 8 21.12 -31.86 -39.06
CA LYS A 8 20.89 -30.58 -39.74
C LYS A 8 20.25 -30.82 -41.11
N SER A 9 20.71 -31.80 -41.89
CA SER A 9 20.07 -32.19 -43.17
C SER A 9 18.61 -32.63 -42.97
N LYS A 10 18.32 -33.38 -41.90
CA LYS A 10 16.93 -33.72 -41.53
C LYS A 10 16.09 -32.48 -41.20
N LYS A 11 16.63 -31.51 -40.45
CA LYS A 11 15.91 -30.24 -40.16
C LYS A 11 15.64 -29.46 -41.45
N ILE A 12 16.58 -29.43 -42.38
CA ILE A 12 16.46 -28.77 -43.69
C ILE A 12 15.37 -29.44 -44.53
N LEU A 13 15.38 -30.77 -44.64
CA LEU A 13 14.34 -31.54 -45.31
C LEU A 13 12.94 -31.15 -44.84
N ILE A 14 12.74 -31.14 -43.52
CA ILE A 14 11.45 -30.78 -42.92
C ILE A 14 11.08 -29.32 -43.20
N ALA A 15 12.04 -28.39 -43.08
CA ALA A 15 11.80 -26.97 -43.30
C ALA A 15 11.43 -26.67 -44.76
N VAL A 16 12.16 -27.22 -45.73
CA VAL A 16 11.90 -27.05 -47.16
C VAL A 16 10.58 -27.72 -47.55
N TYR A 17 10.31 -28.92 -47.05
CA TYR A 17 9.02 -29.59 -47.26
C TYR A 17 7.83 -28.76 -46.73
N GLN A 18 7.93 -28.17 -45.55
CA GLN A 18 6.88 -27.31 -45.01
C GLN A 18 6.68 -26.02 -45.82
N LEU A 19 7.78 -25.40 -46.29
CA LEU A 19 7.73 -24.24 -47.17
C LEU A 19 7.06 -24.58 -48.50
N TRP A 20 7.46 -25.67 -49.13
CA TRP A 20 6.84 -26.19 -50.34
C TRP A 20 5.35 -26.46 -50.12
N ARG A 21 4.96 -27.19 -49.08
CA ARG A 21 3.56 -27.52 -48.80
C ARG A 21 2.67 -26.28 -48.65
N ARG A 22 3.19 -25.19 -48.06
CA ARG A 22 2.49 -23.90 -47.92
C ARG A 22 2.35 -23.16 -49.25
N LYS A 23 3.32 -23.30 -50.17
CA LYS A 23 3.41 -22.55 -51.42
C LYS A 23 3.06 -23.36 -52.68
N LYS A 24 2.78 -24.66 -52.57
CA LYS A 24 2.57 -25.58 -53.71
C LYS A 24 1.54 -25.11 -54.73
N LYS A 25 0.50 -24.37 -54.29
CA LYS A 25 -0.54 -23.81 -55.19
C LYS A 25 -0.04 -22.68 -56.10
N ARG A 26 1.14 -22.11 -55.82
CA ARG A 26 1.76 -21.02 -56.60
C ARG A 26 2.85 -21.52 -57.56
N LEU A 27 3.16 -22.82 -57.55
CA LEU A 27 4.22 -23.41 -58.37
C LEU A 27 3.65 -23.93 -59.68
N LEU A 28 4.46 -23.87 -60.75
CA LEU A 28 4.16 -24.58 -61.98
C LEU A 28 4.21 -26.11 -61.75
N PRO A 29 3.51 -26.92 -62.56
CA PRO A 29 3.54 -28.39 -62.43
C PRO A 29 4.96 -28.97 -62.50
N ALA A 30 5.81 -28.44 -63.38
CA ALA A 30 7.21 -28.86 -63.52
C ALA A 30 8.04 -28.60 -62.25
N GLN A 31 7.94 -27.38 -61.70
CA GLN A 31 8.62 -26.98 -60.47
C GLN A 31 8.16 -27.81 -59.26
N THR A 32 6.88 -28.16 -59.23
CA THR A 32 6.31 -29.01 -58.18
C THR A 32 6.90 -30.41 -58.21
N LYS A 33 7.03 -31.01 -59.41
CA LYS A 33 7.59 -32.35 -59.58
C LYS A 33 9.08 -32.41 -59.23
N GLU A 34 9.83 -31.38 -59.60
CA GLU A 34 11.27 -31.29 -59.37
C GLU A 34 11.60 -31.19 -57.87
N ILE A 35 10.95 -30.28 -57.13
CA ILE A 35 11.18 -30.15 -55.69
C ILE A 35 10.68 -31.38 -54.90
N GLN A 36 9.63 -32.05 -55.36
CA GLN A 36 9.19 -33.31 -54.76
C GLN A 36 10.25 -34.40 -54.90
N ASN A 37 10.84 -34.55 -56.09
CA ASN A 37 11.93 -35.50 -56.32
C ASN A 37 13.15 -35.18 -55.45
N ASP A 38 13.55 -33.91 -55.37
CA ASP A 38 14.70 -33.50 -54.55
C ASP A 38 14.45 -33.75 -53.05
N LEU A 39 13.25 -33.45 -52.55
CA LEU A 39 12.85 -33.75 -51.17
C LEU A 39 12.80 -35.26 -50.89
N ARG A 40 12.35 -36.08 -51.86
CA ARG A 40 12.33 -37.54 -51.74
C ARG A 40 13.74 -38.12 -51.67
N THR A 41 14.64 -37.68 -52.55
CA THR A 41 16.04 -38.12 -52.55
C THR A 41 16.75 -37.69 -51.26
N LEU A 42 16.56 -36.45 -50.81
CA LEU A 42 17.10 -35.99 -49.52
C LEU A 42 16.59 -36.85 -48.35
N GLN A 43 15.31 -37.23 -48.37
CA GLN A 43 14.73 -38.10 -47.37
C GLN A 43 15.34 -39.50 -47.36
N GLU A 44 15.61 -40.09 -48.53
CA GLU A 44 16.25 -41.40 -48.66
C GLU A 44 17.69 -41.38 -48.13
N GLU A 45 18.46 -40.35 -48.46
CA GLU A 45 19.85 -40.20 -47.98
C GLU A 45 19.91 -40.01 -46.46
N VAL A 46 18.98 -39.24 -45.88
CA VAL A 46 18.84 -39.12 -44.42
C VAL A 46 18.45 -40.46 -43.78
N ARG A 47 17.61 -41.27 -44.44
CA ARG A 47 17.19 -42.59 -43.94
C ARG A 47 18.31 -43.62 -43.99
N LYS A 48 19.09 -43.63 -45.08
CA LYS A 48 20.28 -44.48 -45.24
C LYS A 48 21.44 -44.08 -44.32
N LYS A 49 21.31 -42.96 -43.58
CA LYS A 49 22.37 -42.35 -42.78
C LYS A 49 23.61 -41.98 -43.62
N ASN A 50 23.44 -41.76 -44.93
CA ASN A 50 24.52 -41.31 -45.80
C ASN A 50 24.76 -39.81 -45.56
N ARG A 51 25.86 -39.49 -44.89
CA ARG A 51 26.16 -38.11 -44.49
C ARG A 51 26.45 -37.21 -45.69
N ASP A 52 27.22 -37.69 -46.65
CA ASP A 52 27.68 -36.87 -47.77
C ASP A 52 26.56 -36.64 -48.78
N GLY A 53 25.79 -37.69 -49.09
CA GLY A 53 24.58 -37.59 -49.90
C GLY A 53 23.53 -36.68 -49.28
N ALA A 54 23.27 -36.80 -47.97
CA ALA A 54 22.32 -35.94 -47.26
C ALA A 54 22.81 -34.49 -47.13
N ASN A 55 24.12 -34.25 -47.08
CA ASN A 55 24.68 -32.89 -47.09
C ASN A 55 24.50 -32.25 -48.47
N TYR A 56 24.87 -32.95 -49.54
CA TYR A 56 24.70 -32.47 -50.92
C TYR A 56 23.24 -32.15 -51.24
N MET A 57 22.34 -33.10 -51.01
CA MET A 57 20.92 -32.92 -51.30
C MET A 57 20.27 -31.83 -50.43
N ALA A 58 20.75 -31.61 -49.21
CA ALA A 58 20.24 -30.55 -48.35
C ALA A 58 20.59 -29.15 -48.89
N HIS A 59 21.82 -28.96 -49.39
CA HIS A 59 22.20 -27.72 -50.08
C HIS A 59 21.39 -27.53 -51.37
N LYS A 60 21.26 -28.58 -52.21
CA LYS A 60 20.44 -28.53 -53.43
C LYS A 60 19.00 -28.11 -53.14
N CYS A 61 18.35 -28.72 -52.14
CA CYS A 61 17.00 -28.35 -51.72
C CYS A 61 16.89 -26.91 -51.21
N ILE A 62 17.91 -26.41 -50.49
CA ILE A 62 17.96 -25.02 -50.02
C ILE A 62 18.08 -24.06 -51.18
N ASP A 63 19.00 -24.32 -52.11
CA ASP A 63 19.25 -23.45 -53.26
C ASP A 63 18.01 -23.36 -54.15
N TYR A 64 17.37 -24.50 -54.41
CA TYR A 64 16.10 -24.56 -55.13
C TYR A 64 14.97 -23.80 -54.40
N ALA A 65 14.85 -23.99 -53.07
CA ALA A 65 13.86 -23.28 -52.26
C ALA A 65 14.14 -21.78 -52.18
N ASN A 66 15.40 -21.34 -52.17
CA ASN A 66 15.77 -19.93 -52.16
C ASN A 66 15.50 -19.26 -53.51
N GLY A 67 15.58 -20.00 -54.63
CA GLY A 67 15.23 -19.49 -55.95
C GLY A 67 13.73 -19.29 -56.15
N ILE A 68 12.91 -20.25 -55.70
CA ILE A 68 11.49 -20.31 -56.09
C ILE A 68 10.53 -20.07 -54.91
N LEU A 69 10.92 -20.49 -53.70
CA LEU A 69 10.07 -20.45 -52.49
C LEU A 69 10.39 -19.29 -51.54
N LYS A 70 11.32 -18.40 -51.90
CA LYS A 70 11.74 -17.26 -51.08
C LYS A 70 10.53 -16.49 -50.58
N LYS A 71 10.52 -16.17 -49.29
CA LYS A 71 9.50 -15.28 -48.74
C LYS A 71 9.72 -13.89 -49.33
N ASN A 72 8.68 -13.33 -49.95
CA ASN A 72 8.75 -11.94 -50.38
C ASN A 72 8.84 -11.03 -49.12
N PRO A 73 9.32 -9.78 -49.26
CA PRO A 73 9.48 -8.88 -48.10
C PRO A 73 8.19 -8.73 -47.29
N PHE A 74 7.03 -8.68 -47.96
CA PHE A 74 5.72 -8.61 -47.31
C PHE A 74 5.41 -9.82 -46.42
N GLU A 75 5.66 -11.05 -46.88
CA GLU A 75 5.49 -12.27 -46.09
C GLU A 75 6.40 -12.30 -44.86
N GLN A 76 7.63 -11.79 -44.99
CA GLN A 76 8.57 -11.69 -43.87
C GLN A 76 8.07 -10.69 -42.82
N VAL A 77 7.64 -9.50 -43.25
CA VAL A 77 7.06 -8.47 -42.38
C VAL A 77 5.78 -8.98 -41.71
N ARG A 78 4.87 -9.61 -42.45
CA ARG A 78 3.65 -10.19 -41.90
C ARG A 78 3.95 -11.27 -40.85
N ASP A 79 4.85 -12.20 -41.15
CA ASP A 79 5.21 -13.27 -40.21
C ASP A 79 5.86 -12.69 -38.93
N PHE A 80 6.67 -11.64 -39.06
CA PHE A 80 7.23 -10.91 -37.93
C PHE A 80 6.15 -10.21 -37.09
N ILE A 81 5.23 -9.49 -37.74
CA ILE A 81 4.10 -8.81 -37.06
C ILE A 81 3.22 -9.84 -36.35
N LEU A 82 2.90 -10.96 -37.00
CA LEU A 82 2.10 -12.02 -36.38
C LEU A 82 2.81 -12.65 -35.17
N ALA A 83 4.13 -12.88 -35.25
CA ALA A 83 4.90 -13.39 -34.13
C ALA A 83 4.93 -12.39 -32.96
N LEU A 84 5.09 -11.10 -33.25
CA LEU A 84 5.06 -10.03 -32.25
C LEU A 84 3.67 -9.91 -31.61
N ALA A 85 2.60 -9.93 -32.40
CA ALA A 85 1.23 -9.89 -31.92
C ALA A 85 0.92 -11.12 -31.04
N PHE A 86 1.35 -12.31 -31.44
CA PHE A 86 1.20 -13.52 -30.63
C PHE A 86 1.97 -13.42 -29.29
N ALA A 87 3.21 -12.95 -29.33
CA ALA A 87 4.02 -12.75 -28.12
C ALA A 87 3.38 -11.72 -27.18
N LEU A 88 2.81 -10.64 -27.73
CA LEU A 88 2.09 -9.62 -26.96
C LEU A 88 0.84 -10.21 -26.30
N VAL A 89 -0.01 -10.93 -27.04
CA VAL A 89 -1.20 -11.59 -26.49
C VAL A 89 -0.82 -12.59 -25.40
N PHE A 90 0.22 -13.39 -25.61
CA PHE A 90 0.70 -14.34 -24.62
C PHE A 90 1.23 -13.64 -23.36
N ALA A 91 1.99 -12.55 -23.51
CA ALA A 91 2.46 -11.74 -22.40
C ALA A 91 1.30 -11.10 -21.61
N LEU A 92 0.25 -10.65 -22.30
CA LEU A 92 -0.99 -10.15 -21.67
C LEU A 92 -1.70 -11.23 -20.86
N ILE A 93 -1.82 -12.45 -21.39
CA ILE A 93 -2.42 -13.59 -20.68
C ILE A 93 -1.63 -13.94 -19.42
N ILE A 94 -0.30 -14.07 -19.53
CA ILE A 94 0.57 -14.34 -18.38
C ILE A 94 0.41 -13.24 -17.33
N ARG A 95 0.47 -11.97 -17.75
CA ARG A 95 0.35 -10.83 -16.85
C ARG A 95 -0.97 -10.86 -16.06
N GLN A 96 -2.05 -11.23 -16.74
CA GLN A 96 -3.38 -11.17 -16.18
C GLN A 96 -3.73 -12.37 -15.29
N VAL A 97 -3.17 -13.55 -15.58
CA VAL A 97 -3.56 -14.81 -14.92
C VAL A 97 -2.49 -15.35 -13.97
N TRP A 98 -1.20 -15.11 -14.23
CA TRP A 98 -0.11 -15.77 -13.51
C TRP A 98 0.70 -14.83 -12.61
N PHE A 99 1.41 -13.85 -13.19
CA PHE A 99 2.17 -12.88 -12.42
C PHE A 99 2.38 -11.58 -13.19
N GLU A 100 2.62 -10.49 -12.48
CA GLU A 100 3.05 -9.23 -13.09
C GLU A 100 4.25 -8.62 -12.37
N LEU A 101 5.00 -7.79 -13.09
CA LEU A 101 6.02 -6.94 -12.49
C LEU A 101 5.38 -5.61 -12.08
N TYR A 102 5.64 -5.18 -10.85
CA TYR A 102 5.05 -3.98 -10.24
C TYR A 102 6.14 -3.10 -9.63
N GLU A 103 6.12 -1.78 -9.87
CA GLU A 103 7.02 -0.82 -9.23
C GLU A 103 6.24 -0.04 -8.16
N ILE A 104 6.79 0.05 -6.94
CA ILE A 104 6.14 0.73 -5.82
C ILE A 104 6.25 2.25 -5.99
N PRO A 105 5.13 2.97 -6.12
CA PRO A 105 5.16 4.41 -6.42
C PRO A 105 5.19 5.29 -5.16
N THR A 106 4.68 4.78 -4.02
CA THR A 106 4.45 5.58 -2.79
C THR A 106 4.98 4.90 -1.53
N GLY A 107 5.30 5.70 -0.52
CA GLY A 107 5.86 5.26 0.77
C GLY A 107 4.85 4.76 1.80
N SER A 108 3.64 4.37 1.38
CA SER A 108 2.56 3.92 2.28
C SER A 108 2.83 2.58 2.97
N MET A 109 3.71 1.76 2.39
CA MET A 109 4.08 0.44 2.90
C MET A 109 5.47 0.42 3.58
N ARG A 110 6.04 1.60 3.91
CA ARG A 110 7.33 1.66 4.60
C ARG A 110 7.17 1.11 6.04
N PRO A 111 8.13 0.34 6.57
CA PRO A 111 9.41 -0.04 5.96
C PRO A 111 9.36 -1.20 4.97
N THR A 112 8.29 -1.99 4.99
CA THR A 112 8.17 -3.28 4.31
C THR A 112 8.43 -3.18 2.81
N LEU A 113 7.82 -2.19 2.16
CA LEU A 113 8.03 -1.87 0.74
C LEU A 113 8.28 -0.36 0.63
N LYS A 114 9.33 0.03 -0.09
CA LYS A 114 9.65 1.45 -0.30
C LYS A 114 9.50 1.84 -1.77
N GLU A 115 9.43 3.14 -1.99
CA GLU A 115 9.34 3.73 -3.33
C GLU A 115 10.52 3.28 -4.19
N LYS A 116 10.23 2.87 -5.44
CA LYS A 116 11.14 2.26 -6.43
C LYS A 116 11.47 0.79 -6.23
N ASP A 117 10.86 0.11 -5.26
CA ASP A 117 10.96 -1.34 -5.20
C ASP A 117 10.24 -1.96 -6.39
N ARG A 118 10.87 -2.97 -7.00
CA ARG A 118 10.26 -3.74 -8.08
C ARG A 118 9.96 -5.14 -7.60
N LEU A 119 8.71 -5.51 -7.76
CA LEU A 119 8.09 -6.69 -7.19
C LEU A 119 7.61 -7.61 -8.30
N ILE A 120 7.66 -8.92 -8.03
CA ILE A 120 6.82 -9.89 -8.69
C ILE A 120 5.54 -9.99 -7.87
N VAL A 121 4.39 -9.78 -8.50
CA VAL A 121 3.07 -9.95 -7.90
C VAL A 121 2.45 -11.20 -8.48
N SER A 122 2.18 -12.19 -7.64
CA SER A 122 1.48 -13.42 -8.02
C SER A 122 -0.01 -13.12 -8.17
N LYS A 123 -0.60 -13.51 -9.31
CA LYS A 123 -2.04 -13.40 -9.58
C LYS A 123 -2.83 -14.62 -9.12
N THR A 124 -2.15 -15.57 -8.48
CA THR A 124 -2.67 -16.89 -8.11
C THR A 124 -2.64 -17.18 -6.61
N ASP A 125 -2.35 -16.18 -5.77
CA ASP A 125 -2.25 -16.37 -4.31
C ASP A 125 -3.60 -16.69 -3.69
N PHE A 126 -4.68 -16.05 -4.17
CA PHE A 126 -6.02 -16.16 -3.58
C PHE A 126 -7.07 -16.70 -4.53
N GLY A 127 -6.81 -16.71 -5.84
CA GLY A 127 -7.82 -17.01 -6.84
C GLY A 127 -7.29 -16.97 -8.27
N ILE A 128 -8.20 -17.15 -9.23
CA ILE A 128 -7.96 -17.00 -10.67
C ILE A 128 -8.80 -15.81 -11.13
N ASN A 129 -8.13 -14.72 -11.47
CA ASN A 129 -8.78 -13.49 -11.94
C ASN A 129 -9.35 -13.67 -13.36
N ILE A 130 -10.53 -13.10 -13.63
CA ILE A 130 -11.02 -12.95 -14.99
C ILE A 130 -10.35 -11.72 -15.62
N PRO A 131 -9.73 -11.84 -16.81
CA PRO A 131 -9.12 -10.71 -17.50
C PRO A 131 -9.98 -9.46 -17.58
N PHE A 132 -9.37 -8.30 -17.33
CA PHE A 132 -9.99 -6.97 -17.48
C PHE A 132 -11.26 -6.71 -16.64
N THR A 133 -11.57 -7.54 -15.63
CA THR A 133 -12.75 -7.37 -14.75
C THR A 133 -12.41 -7.65 -13.29
N THR A 134 -13.21 -7.18 -12.33
CA THR A 134 -13.14 -7.51 -10.87
C THR A 134 -13.68 -8.88 -10.49
N LYS A 135 -14.05 -9.70 -11.46
CA LYS A 135 -14.58 -11.03 -11.17
C LYS A 135 -13.45 -12.05 -11.05
N HIS A 136 -13.67 -13.04 -10.20
CA HIS A 136 -12.81 -14.21 -10.05
C HIS A 136 -13.51 -15.41 -10.66
N LEU A 137 -12.77 -16.19 -11.45
CA LEU A 137 -13.22 -17.52 -11.90
C LEU A 137 -13.25 -18.49 -10.73
N TYR A 138 -12.24 -18.40 -9.86
CA TYR A 138 -12.13 -19.12 -8.60
C TYR A 138 -11.53 -18.19 -7.55
N PHE A 139 -12.03 -18.24 -6.32
CA PHE A 139 -11.48 -17.45 -5.21
C PHE A 139 -11.63 -18.22 -3.90
N ASP A 140 -10.55 -18.32 -3.15
CA ASP A 140 -10.54 -18.92 -1.83
C ASP A 140 -10.27 -17.84 -0.76
N PRO A 141 -11.29 -17.42 0.01
CA PRO A 141 -11.12 -16.43 1.06
C PRO A 141 -10.16 -16.85 2.17
N LEU A 142 -9.93 -18.15 2.38
CA LEU A 142 -9.00 -18.67 3.40
C LEU A 142 -7.55 -18.45 3.01
N LEU A 143 -7.26 -18.35 1.72
CA LEU A 143 -5.91 -18.03 1.23
C LEU A 143 -5.54 -16.57 1.51
N VAL A 144 -6.49 -15.65 1.70
CA VAL A 144 -6.18 -14.26 2.07
C VAL A 144 -5.75 -14.21 3.54
N LYS A 145 -4.45 -14.26 3.80
CA LYS A 145 -3.87 -14.35 5.15
C LYS A 145 -3.82 -12.98 5.84
N ARG A 146 -4.27 -12.93 7.10
CA ARG A 146 -4.11 -11.75 7.98
C ARG A 146 -2.65 -11.37 8.09
N SER A 147 -2.37 -10.08 8.14
CA SER A 147 -1.01 -9.54 8.06
C SER A 147 -0.28 -9.81 6.73
N GLY A 148 -0.93 -10.44 5.75
CA GLY A 148 -0.43 -10.59 4.38
C GLY A 148 -0.49 -9.29 3.59
N ILE A 149 0.34 -9.15 2.57
CA ILE A 149 0.28 -7.99 1.68
C ILE A 149 -0.63 -8.34 0.49
N ILE A 150 -1.56 -7.44 0.19
CA ILE A 150 -2.52 -7.59 -0.89
C ILE A 150 -2.32 -6.49 -1.92
N VAL A 151 -2.45 -6.87 -3.19
CA VAL A 151 -2.56 -5.99 -4.35
C VAL A 151 -3.99 -6.02 -4.82
N PHE A 152 -4.63 -4.86 -4.95
CA PHE A 152 -6.03 -4.76 -5.38
C PHE A 152 -6.24 -3.58 -6.33
N THR A 153 -7.29 -3.67 -7.15
CA THR A 153 -7.73 -2.56 -8.01
C THR A 153 -8.64 -1.60 -7.23
N VAL A 154 -8.62 -0.32 -7.53
CA VAL A 154 -9.51 0.68 -6.90
C VAL A 154 -10.82 0.88 -7.66
N GLU A 155 -11.19 -0.07 -8.51
CA GLU A 155 -12.43 -0.02 -9.29
C GLU A 155 -13.67 0.08 -8.38
N ASN A 156 -14.54 1.05 -8.64
CA ASN A 156 -15.74 1.35 -7.85
C ASN A 156 -15.45 1.66 -6.36
N MET A 157 -14.26 2.20 -6.08
CA MET A 157 -13.90 2.71 -4.75
C MET A 157 -13.79 4.23 -4.80
N ASP A 158 -14.00 4.88 -3.65
CA ASP A 158 -13.85 6.33 -3.52
C ASP A 158 -12.36 6.68 -3.42
N VAL A 159 -11.70 6.72 -4.57
CA VAL A 159 -10.28 7.04 -4.70
C VAL A 159 -10.13 8.13 -5.75
N HIS A 160 -9.38 9.17 -5.41
CA HIS A 160 -9.11 10.26 -6.35
C HIS A 160 -8.33 9.77 -7.56
N ASP A 161 -8.81 10.11 -8.76
CA ASP A 161 -8.20 9.75 -10.04
C ASP A 161 -7.94 8.23 -10.14
N PRO A 162 -8.99 7.38 -10.19
CA PRO A 162 -8.82 5.92 -10.14
C PRO A 162 -8.37 5.34 -11.50
N ASP A 163 -8.44 6.12 -12.56
CA ASP A 163 -8.15 5.69 -13.93
C ASP A 163 -6.65 5.67 -14.22
N THR A 164 -6.24 4.75 -15.10
CA THR A 164 -4.87 4.66 -15.58
C THR A 164 -4.85 4.10 -17.00
N MET A 165 -3.73 4.28 -17.71
CA MET A 165 -3.52 3.71 -19.04
C MET A 165 -2.41 2.68 -19.02
N TYR A 166 -2.74 1.48 -19.46
CA TYR A 166 -1.79 0.39 -19.66
C TYR A 166 -1.17 0.46 -21.06
N PHE A 167 0.17 0.43 -21.12
CA PHE A 167 0.96 0.73 -22.33
C PHE A 167 0.56 2.01 -23.07
N TRP A 168 -0.05 2.98 -22.36
CA TRP A 168 -0.59 4.21 -22.96
C TRP A 168 -1.73 4.00 -23.96
N ILE A 169 -2.31 2.80 -24.07
CA ILE A 169 -3.34 2.47 -25.07
C ILE A 169 -4.56 1.73 -24.52
N PHE A 170 -4.43 1.01 -23.40
CA PHE A 170 -5.56 0.28 -22.80
C PHE A 170 -6.02 0.96 -21.51
N PRO A 171 -7.28 1.39 -21.40
CA PRO A 171 -7.80 1.94 -20.16
C PRO A 171 -7.81 0.85 -19.07
N GLY A 172 -7.51 1.25 -17.85
CA GLY A 172 -7.51 0.38 -16.68
C GLY A 172 -7.73 1.19 -15.40
N LYS A 173 -7.68 0.50 -14.27
CA LYS A 173 -7.79 1.11 -12.95
C LYS A 173 -6.48 0.99 -12.19
N LYS A 174 -6.18 1.99 -11.36
CA LYS A 174 -4.99 1.99 -10.51
C LYS A 174 -5.03 0.79 -9.56
N GLN A 175 -3.85 0.30 -9.23
CA GLN A 175 -3.68 -0.78 -8.26
C GLN A 175 -2.95 -0.28 -7.04
N TYR A 176 -3.41 -0.72 -5.88
CA TYR A 176 -2.89 -0.34 -4.57
C TYR A 176 -2.30 -1.56 -3.88
N VAL A 177 -1.22 -1.34 -3.13
CA VAL A 177 -0.57 -2.35 -2.29
C VAL A 177 -0.75 -1.93 -0.83
N LYS A 178 -1.33 -2.81 -0.02
CA LYS A 178 -1.61 -2.60 1.41
C LYS A 178 -1.47 -3.90 2.20
N ARG A 179 -1.36 -3.82 3.52
CA ARG A 179 -1.45 -4.97 4.41
C ARG A 179 -2.90 -5.30 4.73
N MET A 180 -3.25 -6.57 4.65
CA MET A 180 -4.59 -7.06 4.97
C MET A 180 -4.73 -7.23 6.49
N MET A 181 -5.52 -6.36 7.10
CA MET A 181 -5.68 -6.27 8.55
C MET A 181 -7.00 -6.89 9.06
N GLY A 182 -7.96 -7.19 8.19
CA GLY A 182 -9.22 -7.80 8.61
C GLY A 182 -9.93 -8.51 7.46
N ARG A 183 -10.36 -9.75 7.72
CA ARG A 183 -11.16 -10.55 6.79
C ARG A 183 -12.65 -10.25 6.98
N PRO A 184 -13.52 -10.66 6.03
CA PRO A 184 -14.95 -10.55 6.20
C PRO A 184 -15.41 -11.13 7.55
N ARG A 185 -16.19 -10.33 8.30
CA ARG A 185 -16.75 -10.64 9.62
C ARG A 185 -15.77 -10.65 10.80
N ASP A 186 -14.49 -10.37 10.60
CA ASP A 186 -13.59 -10.11 11.73
C ASP A 186 -14.04 -8.83 12.45
N THR A 187 -13.73 -8.72 13.75
CA THR A 187 -13.89 -7.49 14.52
C THR A 187 -12.54 -7.10 15.12
N VAL A 188 -12.10 -5.87 14.85
CA VAL A 188 -10.75 -5.38 15.19
C VAL A 188 -10.84 -4.19 16.15
N TYR A 189 -9.99 -4.18 17.17
CA TYR A 189 -9.86 -3.12 18.16
C TYR A 189 -8.40 -2.63 18.24
N PHE A 190 -8.21 -1.31 18.28
CA PHE A 190 -6.90 -0.68 18.28
C PHE A 190 -6.52 -0.28 19.70
N TYR A 191 -5.37 -0.77 20.18
CA TYR A 191 -4.84 -0.38 21.48
C TYR A 191 -3.32 -0.33 21.44
N GLY A 192 -2.77 0.78 21.91
CA GLY A 192 -1.34 0.97 22.05
C GLY A 192 -0.57 0.65 20.80
N GLY A 193 -1.01 1.06 19.61
CA GLY A 193 -0.35 0.75 18.34
C GLY A 193 -0.46 -0.72 17.88
N LYS A 194 -1.11 -1.60 18.64
CA LYS A 194 -1.35 -3.01 18.29
C LYS A 194 -2.83 -3.24 17.92
N LEU A 195 -3.09 -4.39 17.30
CA LEU A 195 -4.45 -4.87 17.03
C LEU A 195 -4.82 -6.06 17.93
N TYR A 196 -6.02 -5.98 18.47
CA TYR A 196 -6.72 -7.05 19.16
C TYR A 196 -7.94 -7.40 18.34
N ALA A 197 -8.13 -8.67 18.01
CA ALA A 197 -9.16 -9.03 17.06
C ALA A 197 -9.77 -10.39 17.35
N ILE A 198 -11.03 -10.51 16.95
CA ILE A 198 -11.78 -11.74 16.96
C ILE A 198 -12.30 -12.05 15.56
N ASP A 199 -12.41 -13.34 15.22
CA ASP A 199 -13.05 -13.74 13.97
C ASP A 199 -14.59 -13.68 14.06
N GLY A 200 -15.26 -13.97 12.95
CA GLY A 200 -16.72 -13.92 12.86
C GLY A 200 -17.49 -14.90 13.78
N ILE A 201 -16.82 -15.82 14.47
CA ILE A 201 -17.42 -16.68 15.50
C ILE A 201 -16.95 -16.33 16.92
N GLY A 202 -16.04 -15.36 17.07
CA GLY A 202 -15.57 -14.84 18.35
C GLY A 202 -14.28 -15.49 18.87
N ARG A 203 -13.52 -16.20 18.03
CA ARG A 203 -12.20 -16.71 18.43
C ARG A 203 -11.18 -15.59 18.39
N ASP A 204 -10.29 -15.56 19.38
CA ASP A 204 -9.12 -14.69 19.38
C ASP A 204 -8.23 -15.01 18.17
N ILE A 205 -7.85 -13.95 17.45
CA ILE A 205 -6.95 -14.00 16.29
C ILE A 205 -5.85 -12.93 16.40
N SER A 206 -5.63 -12.37 17.60
CA SER A 206 -4.69 -11.28 17.84
C SER A 206 -3.24 -11.68 17.57
N ASP A 207 -2.92 -12.96 17.77
CA ASP A 207 -1.63 -13.59 17.48
C ASP A 207 -1.21 -13.46 16.00
N GLN A 208 -2.17 -13.45 15.09
CA GLN A 208 -1.92 -13.30 13.64
C GLN A 208 -1.47 -11.88 13.25
N TYR A 209 -1.57 -10.91 14.16
CA TYR A 209 -1.12 -9.53 13.96
C TYR A 209 0.21 -9.23 14.67
N GLN A 210 0.52 -9.98 15.72
CA GLN A 210 1.69 -9.76 16.58
C GLN A 210 2.89 -10.62 16.13
N LEU A 211 3.18 -10.56 14.83
CA LEU A 211 4.33 -11.26 14.26
C LEU A 211 5.62 -10.52 14.62
N LYS A 212 6.67 -11.26 15.00
CA LYS A 212 7.98 -10.71 15.39
C LYS A 212 8.53 -9.70 14.38
N ASP A 213 8.41 -10.00 13.10
CA ASP A 213 8.93 -9.14 12.04
C ASP A 213 8.07 -7.88 11.82
N LEU A 214 6.90 -7.76 12.44
CA LEU A 214 5.98 -6.62 12.35
C LEU A 214 5.88 -5.82 13.65
N GLU A 215 6.65 -6.17 14.70
CA GLU A 215 6.60 -5.50 16.01
C GLU A 215 6.83 -3.99 15.97
N LYS A 216 7.51 -3.49 14.93
CA LYS A 216 7.81 -2.07 14.75
C LYS A 216 6.79 -1.30 13.90
N ILE A 217 5.73 -1.98 13.45
CA ILE A 217 4.64 -1.37 12.69
C ILE A 217 3.51 -1.10 13.67
N ASP A 218 3.18 0.17 13.83
CA ASP A 218 2.05 0.59 14.64
C ASP A 218 0.79 0.77 13.80
N HIS A 219 -0.34 0.49 14.42
CA HIS A 219 -1.66 0.67 13.84
C HIS A 219 -2.43 1.78 14.57
N VAL A 220 -2.88 2.77 13.81
CA VAL A 220 -3.68 3.91 14.29
C VAL A 220 -5.06 3.85 13.61
N PRO A 221 -6.17 3.97 14.36
CA PRO A 221 -7.51 3.75 13.82
C PRO A 221 -8.03 4.85 12.88
N PHE A 222 -7.37 6.00 12.79
CA PHE A 222 -7.81 7.15 12.01
C PHE A 222 -6.62 7.86 11.32
N ILE A 223 -6.94 8.78 10.41
CA ILE A 223 -5.98 9.76 9.85
C ILE A 223 -6.10 11.07 10.63
N HIS A 224 -7.33 11.57 10.75
CA HIS A 224 -7.72 12.67 11.63
C HIS A 224 -8.93 12.24 12.47
N PHE A 225 -9.14 12.86 13.63
CA PHE A 225 -10.29 12.55 14.48
C PHE A 225 -11.62 12.80 13.77
N ASP A 226 -11.68 13.75 12.84
CA ASP A 226 -12.86 14.05 12.01
C ASP A 226 -12.88 13.29 10.66
N GLY A 227 -11.86 12.47 10.38
CA GLY A 227 -11.80 11.63 9.18
C GLY A 227 -12.05 12.42 7.89
N SER A 228 -12.96 11.95 7.04
CA SER A 228 -13.45 12.73 5.90
C SER A 228 -14.78 13.40 6.24
N VAL A 229 -14.96 14.65 5.80
CA VAL A 229 -16.12 15.46 6.19
C VAL A 229 -16.96 15.88 4.99
N ALA A 230 -18.18 15.35 4.95
CA ALA A 230 -19.23 15.78 4.05
C ALA A 230 -20.02 16.93 4.68
N VAL A 231 -20.30 17.97 3.90
CA VAL A 231 -21.07 19.15 4.34
C VAL A 231 -22.28 19.31 3.44
N ALA A 232 -23.39 19.80 3.98
CA ALA A 232 -24.61 20.10 3.22
C ALA A 232 -24.47 21.38 2.37
N GLU A 233 -25.55 21.86 1.76
CA GLU A 233 -25.53 23.16 1.06
C GLU A 233 -25.22 24.32 2.02
N PRO A 234 -24.43 25.32 1.57
CA PRO A 234 -24.01 26.44 2.43
C PRO A 234 -25.17 27.40 2.71
N PHE A 235 -25.23 27.96 3.92
CA PHE A 235 -26.04 29.15 4.18
C PHE A 235 -25.17 30.41 3.97
N ARG A 236 -25.73 31.45 3.33
CA ARG A 236 -25.00 32.71 3.12
C ARG A 236 -24.81 33.40 4.47
N SER A 237 -23.55 33.50 4.92
CA SER A 237 -23.17 34.29 6.10
C SER A 237 -22.25 35.46 5.70
N SER A 238 -22.21 36.51 6.52
CA SER A 238 -21.34 37.68 6.36
C SER A 238 -19.84 37.36 6.47
N ALA A 239 -19.47 36.16 6.96
CA ALA A 239 -18.08 35.69 7.13
C ALA A 239 -17.65 34.66 6.06
N GLY A 240 -18.47 34.45 5.02
CA GLY A 240 -18.28 33.43 3.97
C GLY A 240 -19.34 32.33 4.00
N ASN A 241 -19.17 31.28 3.18
CA ASN A 241 -20.07 30.12 3.15
C ASN A 241 -19.87 29.28 4.43
N ALA A 242 -20.71 29.53 5.44
CA ALA A 242 -20.76 28.72 6.65
C ALA A 242 -21.73 27.55 6.43
N TYR A 243 -21.32 26.37 6.86
CA TYR A 243 -22.08 25.14 6.73
C TYR A 243 -22.74 24.82 8.05
N GLN A 244 -24.05 24.63 8.03
CA GLN A 244 -24.82 24.33 9.25
C GLN A 244 -24.58 22.90 9.76
N MET A 245 -24.29 21.98 8.85
CA MET A 245 -24.17 20.55 9.15
C MET A 245 -22.88 19.97 8.57
N ALA A 246 -22.21 19.13 9.37
CA ALA A 246 -21.06 18.33 8.97
C ALA A 246 -21.29 16.85 9.35
N VAL A 247 -21.12 15.95 8.38
CA VAL A 247 -21.17 14.50 8.59
C VAL A 247 -19.75 13.95 8.54
N ILE A 248 -19.33 13.42 9.68
CA ILE A 248 -18.01 12.83 9.92
C ILE A 248 -18.02 11.40 9.42
N HIS A 249 -17.05 11.05 8.59
CA HIS A 249 -16.85 9.70 8.08
C HIS A 249 -15.53 9.14 8.56
N GLN A 250 -15.56 7.90 9.01
CA GLN A 250 -14.37 7.09 9.31
C GLN A 250 -14.48 5.79 8.54
N MET A 251 -13.36 5.31 7.99
CA MET A 251 -13.36 4.15 7.10
C MET A 251 -14.32 4.29 5.90
N ASN A 252 -14.49 5.53 5.42
CA ASN A 252 -15.48 5.92 4.42
C ASN A 252 -16.95 5.55 4.76
N GLU A 253 -17.27 5.46 6.04
CA GLU A 253 -18.62 5.20 6.54
C GLU A 253 -19.01 6.36 7.47
N PRO A 254 -20.26 6.88 7.37
CA PRO A 254 -20.70 7.95 8.26
C PRO A 254 -20.79 7.45 9.70
N VAL A 255 -20.16 8.16 10.63
CA VAL A 255 -20.07 7.76 12.06
C VAL A 255 -20.63 8.80 13.01
N ALA A 256 -20.67 10.07 12.63
CA ALA A 256 -21.26 11.13 13.44
C ALA A 256 -21.80 12.28 12.58
N ARG A 257 -22.80 12.99 13.11
CA ARG A 257 -23.33 14.22 12.54
C ARG A 257 -23.19 15.34 13.56
N LEU A 258 -22.66 16.48 13.10
CA LEU A 258 -22.48 17.71 13.88
C LEU A 258 -23.35 18.80 13.25
N THR A 259 -24.16 19.48 14.06
CA THR A 259 -25.11 20.49 13.61
C THR A 259 -24.95 21.78 14.43
N ALA A 260 -24.87 22.93 13.75
CA ALA A 260 -25.02 24.24 14.37
C ALA A 260 -26.51 24.63 14.40
N ILE A 261 -27.05 24.84 15.59
CA ILE A 261 -28.47 25.17 15.80
C ILE A 261 -28.69 26.70 15.89
N GLY A 262 -27.61 27.48 15.98
CA GLY A 262 -27.62 28.94 16.13
C GLY A 262 -27.18 29.38 17.52
N ASN A 263 -26.85 30.67 17.70
CA ASN A 263 -26.38 31.25 18.97
C ASN A 263 -25.23 30.47 19.65
N ASN A 264 -24.24 30.00 18.87
CA ASN A 264 -23.12 29.15 19.33
C ASN A 264 -23.57 27.86 20.04
N ARG A 265 -24.79 27.36 19.76
CA ARG A 265 -25.25 26.05 20.21
C ARG A 265 -25.02 25.02 19.12
N PHE A 266 -24.55 23.86 19.54
CA PHE A 266 -24.22 22.74 18.68
C PHE A 266 -24.85 21.47 19.21
N GLU A 267 -25.13 20.55 18.29
CA GLU A 267 -25.58 19.20 18.61
C GLU A 267 -24.73 18.21 17.81
N GLY A 268 -24.13 17.26 18.54
CA GLY A 268 -23.43 16.13 17.96
C GLY A 268 -24.19 14.85 18.25
N GLU A 269 -24.35 14.01 17.24
CA GLU A 269 -24.96 12.69 17.37
C GLU A 269 -24.13 11.61 16.70
N MET A 270 -24.17 10.40 17.28
CA MET A 270 -23.59 9.21 16.68
C MET A 270 -24.50 8.69 15.57
N LEU A 271 -23.90 8.37 14.43
CA LEU A 271 -24.58 7.68 13.34
C LEU A 271 -24.28 6.19 13.43
N HIS A 272 -25.31 5.39 13.69
CA HIS A 272 -25.16 3.95 13.85
C HIS A 272 -25.25 3.26 12.48
N THR A 273 -24.14 3.27 11.74
CA THR A 273 -24.05 2.54 10.48
C THR A 273 -23.94 1.05 10.74
N SER A 274 -24.90 0.33 10.17
CA SER A 274 -25.02 -1.11 10.39
C SER A 274 -23.91 -1.99 9.83
N ARG A 275 -23.07 -1.45 8.96
CA ARG A 275 -22.04 -2.23 8.26
C ARG A 275 -20.78 -2.41 9.10
N ILE A 276 -20.50 -1.48 9.99
CA ILE A 276 -19.25 -1.40 10.78
C ILE A 276 -19.46 -1.59 12.28
N HIS A 277 -20.71 -1.71 12.73
CA HIS A 277 -21.07 -1.99 14.11
C HIS A 277 -21.88 -3.27 14.23
N ASN A 278 -21.70 -3.97 15.34
CA ASN A 278 -22.49 -5.15 15.63
C ASN A 278 -23.87 -4.76 16.20
N ARG A 279 -24.92 -4.88 15.36
CA ARG A 279 -26.31 -4.56 15.73
C ARG A 279 -26.87 -5.36 16.92
N LYS A 280 -26.21 -6.44 17.33
CA LYS A 280 -26.63 -7.21 18.52
C LYS A 280 -26.33 -6.48 19.83
N TYR A 281 -25.47 -5.46 19.81
CA TYR A 281 -25.07 -4.70 20.99
C TYR A 281 -25.73 -3.32 21.02
N PRO A 282 -25.93 -2.75 22.22
CA PRO A 282 -26.35 -1.36 22.33
C PRO A 282 -25.40 -0.43 21.56
N PRO A 283 -25.93 0.57 20.85
CA PRO A 283 -25.10 1.47 20.08
C PRO A 283 -24.06 2.22 20.94
N VAL A 284 -22.89 2.46 20.36
CA VAL A 284 -21.81 3.23 21.00
C VAL A 284 -22.25 4.69 21.14
N LYS A 285 -22.17 5.25 22.35
CA LYS A 285 -22.67 6.59 22.64
C LYS A 285 -21.64 7.70 22.43
N ASN A 286 -20.38 7.44 22.78
CA ASN A 286 -19.31 8.43 22.67
C ASN A 286 -18.47 8.14 21.43
N TYR A 287 -18.07 9.20 20.73
CA TYR A 287 -17.24 9.06 19.53
C TYR A 287 -15.88 8.42 19.83
N SER A 288 -15.24 8.81 20.94
CA SER A 288 -13.93 8.29 21.35
C SER A 288 -13.93 6.79 21.68
N ASP A 289 -15.09 6.19 21.95
CA ASP A 289 -15.22 4.75 22.24
C ASP A 289 -15.16 3.89 20.96
N LEU A 290 -15.22 4.49 19.76
CA LEU A 290 -15.12 3.79 18.49
C LEU A 290 -13.76 3.12 18.34
N TRP A 291 -13.76 1.78 18.32
CA TRP A 291 -12.66 0.86 17.99
C TRP A 291 -11.28 1.22 18.55
N GLY A 292 -11.26 1.92 19.69
CA GLY A 292 -10.05 2.34 20.38
C GLY A 292 -9.52 3.73 20.00
N ILE A 293 -10.30 4.60 19.34
CA ILE A 293 -9.93 5.99 19.02
C ILE A 293 -9.41 6.74 20.27
N GLY A 294 -10.09 6.60 21.41
CA GLY A 294 -9.70 7.25 22.67
C GLY A 294 -8.32 6.85 23.20
N ASN A 295 -7.75 5.72 22.75
CA ASN A 295 -6.42 5.27 23.17
C ASN A 295 -5.28 6.04 22.48
N TYR A 296 -5.59 6.97 21.57
CA TYR A 296 -4.63 7.68 20.75
C TYR A 296 -4.82 9.20 20.87
N ALA A 297 -3.70 9.91 20.80
CA ALA A 297 -3.64 11.36 20.70
C ALA A 297 -2.89 11.75 19.43
N ILE A 298 -3.23 12.90 18.86
CA ILE A 298 -2.39 13.60 17.90
C ILE A 298 -1.35 14.38 18.69
N ALA A 299 -0.08 14.28 18.29
CA ALA A 299 1.04 14.81 19.04
C ALA A 299 1.75 15.93 18.27
N ARG A 300 2.22 16.97 18.96
CA ARG A 300 3.20 17.94 18.43
C ARG A 300 4.13 18.44 19.51
N ILE A 301 5.34 18.83 19.13
CA ILE A 301 6.32 19.42 20.06
C ILE A 301 6.20 20.94 19.98
N VAL A 302 5.96 21.58 21.12
CA VAL A 302 5.72 23.03 21.24
C VAL A 302 6.66 23.66 22.26
N PRO A 303 7.12 24.91 22.05
CA PRO A 303 7.90 25.63 23.04
C PRO A 303 7.01 26.05 24.23
N LYS A 304 7.61 26.17 25.42
CA LYS A 304 6.92 26.63 26.65
C LYS A 304 6.11 27.91 26.46
N GLU A 305 6.63 28.86 25.67
CA GLU A 305 5.98 30.14 25.38
C GLU A 305 4.64 29.99 24.64
N GLU A 306 4.49 28.98 23.77
CA GLU A 306 3.27 28.77 22.98
C GLU A 306 2.11 28.25 23.85
N ILE A 307 2.43 27.42 24.85
CA ILE A 307 1.42 26.82 25.74
C ILE A 307 1.14 27.63 27.01
N ARG A 308 1.90 28.69 27.29
CA ARG A 308 1.76 29.48 28.53
C ARG A 308 0.32 29.95 28.76
N LYS A 309 -0.31 30.55 27.74
CA LYS A 309 -1.70 31.01 27.82
C LYS A 309 -2.70 29.87 28.02
N PHE A 310 -2.44 28.71 27.44
CA PHE A 310 -3.27 27.53 27.64
C PHE A 310 -3.15 27.03 29.08
N ALA A 311 -1.92 26.94 29.59
CA ALA A 311 -1.63 26.47 30.93
C ALA A 311 -2.26 27.38 31.99
N GLU A 312 -2.07 28.70 31.89
CA GLU A 312 -2.69 29.70 32.77
C GLU A 312 -4.22 29.58 32.81
N ARG A 313 -4.87 29.47 31.65
CA ARG A 313 -6.33 29.32 31.55
C ARG A 313 -6.86 28.03 32.16
N ASN A 314 -6.05 26.99 32.20
CA ASN A 314 -6.42 25.67 32.72
C ASN A 314 -5.84 25.40 34.12
N GLY A 315 -5.18 26.38 34.76
CA GLY A 315 -4.55 26.21 36.07
C GLY A 315 -3.42 25.17 36.07
N ILE A 316 -2.74 24.97 34.94
CA ILE A 316 -1.65 24.00 34.81
C ILE A 316 -0.32 24.71 35.11
N GLU A 317 0.40 24.21 36.12
CA GLU A 317 1.76 24.65 36.42
C GLU A 317 2.77 24.07 35.42
N LEU A 318 3.63 24.94 34.86
CA LEU A 318 4.61 24.58 33.84
C LEU A 318 6.02 24.44 34.42
N ASP A 319 6.59 23.24 34.28
CA ASP A 319 7.99 22.91 34.56
C ASP A 319 9.00 23.80 33.79
N GLU A 320 10.25 23.83 34.25
CA GLU A 320 11.33 24.64 33.69
C GLU A 320 11.83 24.18 32.30
N THR A 321 11.25 23.13 31.72
CA THR A 321 11.64 22.61 30.42
C THR A 321 11.34 23.60 29.28
N LYS A 322 12.16 23.53 28.22
CA LYS A 322 12.01 24.39 27.03
C LYS A 322 10.86 23.95 26.13
N TYR A 323 10.60 22.65 26.08
CA TYR A 323 9.64 22.04 25.16
C TYR A 323 8.67 21.13 25.89
N TYR A 324 7.48 21.03 25.31
CA TYR A 324 6.39 20.19 25.77
C TYR A 324 5.88 19.36 24.61
N LEU A 325 5.43 18.15 24.92
CA LEU A 325 4.62 17.34 24.05
C LEU A 325 3.16 17.72 24.25
N GLU A 326 2.56 18.38 23.26
CA GLU A 326 1.13 18.64 23.23
C GLU A 326 0.40 17.44 22.62
N LEU A 327 -0.63 16.98 23.30
CA LEU A 327 -1.44 15.82 22.95
C LEU A 327 -2.90 16.27 22.80
N LYS A 328 -3.44 16.23 21.58
CA LYS A 328 -4.87 16.42 21.32
C LYS A 328 -5.57 15.07 21.25
N HIS A 329 -6.62 14.88 22.01
CA HIS A 329 -7.26 13.57 22.20
C HIS A 329 -8.75 13.67 22.49
N HIS A 330 -9.40 12.51 22.62
CA HIS A 330 -10.77 12.35 23.08
C HIS A 330 -11.79 13.31 22.41
N PRO A 331 -11.98 13.27 21.08
CA PRO A 331 -13.09 13.98 20.43
C PRO A 331 -14.45 13.65 21.08
N ASP A 332 -15.22 14.69 21.38
CA ASP A 332 -16.53 14.59 22.03
C ASP A 332 -17.63 15.27 21.19
N LEU A 333 -18.80 14.66 21.16
CA LEU A 333 -20.00 15.17 20.50
C LEU A 333 -20.68 16.31 21.26
N LYS A 334 -20.37 16.49 22.54
CA LYS A 334 -20.93 17.58 23.36
C LYS A 334 -20.13 18.87 23.29
N ASN A 335 -18.83 18.77 23.02
CA ASN A 335 -17.91 19.90 23.00
C ASN A 335 -17.52 20.26 21.55
N LEU A 336 -18.28 21.17 20.95
CA LEU A 336 -18.19 21.52 19.53
C LEU A 336 -18.01 23.03 19.34
N GLU A 337 -17.38 23.40 18.23
CA GLU A 337 -17.22 24.80 17.81
C GLU A 337 -17.42 24.98 16.30
N LEU A 338 -17.56 26.23 15.87
CA LEU A 338 -17.36 26.59 14.47
C LEU A 338 -15.87 26.75 14.20
N GLY A 339 -15.34 25.93 13.30
CA GLY A 339 -13.96 26.01 12.85
C GLY A 339 -13.84 26.07 11.34
N ARG A 340 -12.66 26.45 10.88
CA ARG A 340 -12.31 26.48 9.46
C ARG A 340 -11.49 25.24 9.12
N ASP A 341 -11.96 24.45 8.16
CA ASP A 341 -11.23 23.27 7.69
C ASP A 341 -10.15 23.60 6.65
N PHE A 342 -9.41 22.58 6.20
CA PHE A 342 -8.33 22.73 5.22
C PHE A 342 -8.76 23.26 3.85
N ARG A 343 -10.06 23.15 3.49
CA ARG A 343 -10.63 23.72 2.27
C ARG A 343 -11.11 25.15 2.48
N GLY A 344 -10.92 25.70 3.68
CA GLY A 344 -11.39 27.02 4.05
C GLY A 344 -12.88 27.07 4.39
N ARG A 345 -13.57 25.94 4.52
CA ARG A 345 -15.00 25.87 4.85
C ARG A 345 -15.20 26.11 6.34
N ILE A 346 -16.14 26.96 6.71
CA ILE A 346 -16.52 27.17 8.12
C ILE A 346 -17.63 26.18 8.48
N ARG A 347 -17.42 25.31 9.46
CA ARG A 347 -18.39 24.26 9.84
C ARG A 347 -18.27 23.90 11.33
N PRO A 348 -19.27 23.20 11.89
CA PRO A 348 -19.12 22.50 13.16
C PRO A 348 -17.94 21.52 13.12
N GLN A 349 -17.15 21.50 14.19
CA GLN A 349 -16.05 20.57 14.42
C GLN A 349 -15.90 20.25 15.91
N PHE A 350 -15.16 19.19 16.20
CA PHE A 350 -14.80 18.81 17.58
C PHE A 350 -13.86 19.85 18.20
N ILE A 351 -14.11 20.21 19.46
CA ILE A 351 -13.06 20.74 20.33
C ILE A 351 -12.38 19.52 20.95
N LEU A 352 -11.10 19.32 20.63
CA LEU A 352 -10.31 18.22 21.20
C LEU A 352 -9.83 18.58 22.61
N ASN A 353 -9.79 17.59 23.50
CA ASN A 353 -9.11 17.74 24.77
C ASN A 353 -7.60 17.86 24.53
N THR A 354 -6.95 18.75 25.27
CA THR A 354 -5.51 18.97 25.16
C THR A 354 -4.82 18.65 26.47
N SER A 355 -3.82 17.78 26.37
CA SER A 355 -2.88 17.40 27.42
C SER A 355 -1.47 17.90 27.07
N ILE A 356 -0.67 18.21 28.08
CA ILE A 356 0.74 18.63 27.89
C ILE A 356 1.66 17.85 28.82
N VAL A 357 2.78 17.38 28.29
CA VAL A 357 3.81 16.64 29.04
C VAL A 357 5.18 17.30 28.84
N PRO A 358 5.95 17.61 29.90
CA PRO A 358 7.27 18.24 29.76
C PRO A 358 8.27 17.31 29.04
N LEU A 359 9.05 17.86 28.11
CA LEU A 359 10.14 17.15 27.44
C LEU A 359 11.49 17.62 27.96
N ASN A 360 12.26 16.71 28.56
CA ASN A 360 13.66 16.92 28.91
C ASN A 360 14.58 16.50 27.74
N ASP A 361 15.89 16.72 27.90
CA ASP A 361 16.87 16.39 26.86
C ASP A 361 16.98 14.88 26.60
N ALA A 362 16.73 14.03 27.60
CA ALA A 362 16.69 12.58 27.41
C ALA A 362 15.52 12.15 26.52
N HIS A 363 14.32 12.71 26.73
CA HIS A 363 13.13 12.44 25.91
C HIS A 363 13.36 12.90 24.47
N LEU A 364 13.92 14.10 24.29
CA LEU A 364 14.27 14.63 22.96
C LEU A 364 15.33 13.78 22.25
N LYS A 365 16.29 13.21 22.99
CA LYS A 365 17.25 12.27 22.45
C LYS A 365 16.57 10.98 21.98
N VAL A 366 15.69 10.37 22.79
CA VAL A 366 14.95 9.17 22.39
C VAL A 366 14.09 9.44 21.14
N LEU A 367 13.45 10.61 21.07
CA LEU A 367 12.73 11.06 19.89
C LEU A 367 13.63 11.19 18.66
N CYS A 368 14.84 11.76 18.81
CA CYS A 368 15.80 11.85 17.70
C CYS A 368 16.22 10.46 17.21
N ASP A 369 16.54 9.55 18.14
CA ASP A 369 16.98 8.18 17.84
C ASP A 369 15.88 7.34 17.17
N ASN A 370 14.61 7.74 17.28
CA ASN A 370 13.46 7.03 16.70
C ASN A 370 12.75 7.80 15.58
N LEU A 371 13.29 8.96 15.18
CA LEU A 371 12.68 9.81 14.17
C LEU A 371 12.57 9.08 12.84
N TYR A 372 11.39 9.11 12.23
CA TYR A 372 11.17 8.69 10.85
C TYR A 372 10.36 9.74 10.08
N THR A 373 10.66 9.89 8.80
CA THR A 373 9.98 10.83 7.90
C THR A 373 9.49 10.10 6.65
N GLY A 374 8.65 10.77 5.87
CA GLY A 374 8.51 10.44 4.45
C GLY A 374 9.80 10.72 3.68
N ARG A 375 9.87 10.29 2.42
CA ARG A 375 10.91 10.76 1.50
C ARG A 375 10.64 12.21 1.15
N PHE A 376 11.67 13.05 1.19
CA PHE A 376 11.60 14.46 0.88
C PHE A 376 12.77 14.89 0.01
N VAL A 377 12.58 15.99 -0.72
CA VAL A 377 13.58 16.58 -1.60
C VAL A 377 13.96 17.93 -1.02
N VAL A 378 15.26 18.19 -0.92
CA VAL A 378 15.80 19.53 -0.65
C VAL A 378 16.28 20.10 -1.97
N LYS A 379 15.80 21.30 -2.31
CA LYS A 379 16.22 22.06 -3.49
C LYS A 379 16.31 23.54 -3.15
N ASN A 380 17.45 24.17 -3.42
CA ASN A 380 17.73 25.56 -3.07
C ASN A 380 17.45 25.89 -1.60
N GLY A 381 17.76 24.95 -0.69
CA GLY A 381 17.50 25.10 0.76
C GLY A 381 16.05 24.95 1.19
N TYR A 382 15.13 24.58 0.28
CA TYR A 382 13.73 24.27 0.60
C TYR A 382 13.48 22.77 0.56
N ALA A 383 12.90 22.23 1.63
CA ALA A 383 12.44 20.86 1.72
C ALA A 383 10.96 20.74 1.34
N MET A 384 10.66 19.70 0.55
CA MET A 384 9.31 19.36 0.10
C MET A 384 9.13 17.85 0.05
N ARG A 385 7.90 17.38 0.26
CA ARG A 385 7.55 15.96 0.13
C ARG A 385 7.87 15.43 -1.26
N TYR A 386 8.44 14.22 -1.35
CA TYR A 386 8.77 13.60 -2.63
C TYR A 386 7.52 13.21 -3.42
N GLN A 387 7.38 13.74 -4.62
CA GLN A 387 6.42 13.28 -5.63
C GLN A 387 7.09 12.52 -6.79
N LEU A 388 6.46 11.43 -7.22
CA LEU A 388 6.88 10.63 -8.37
C LEU A 388 6.38 11.29 -9.66
N GLY A 389 7.29 11.63 -10.58
CA GLY A 389 6.96 12.30 -11.85
C GLY A 389 7.45 13.75 -11.98
N GLY A 390 8.11 14.28 -10.95
CA GLY A 390 8.67 15.64 -10.92
C GLY A 390 8.24 16.38 -9.66
N GLN A 391 9.07 17.32 -9.19
CA GLN A 391 8.68 18.23 -8.11
C GLN A 391 8.14 19.52 -8.73
N SER A 392 6.92 19.92 -8.37
CA SER A 392 6.47 21.28 -8.68
C SER A 392 7.26 22.26 -7.82
N THR A 393 8.16 23.02 -8.44
CA THR A 393 9.00 24.02 -7.75
C THR A 393 8.31 25.37 -7.58
N THR A 394 6.97 25.44 -7.71
CA THR A 394 6.25 26.66 -7.35
C THR A 394 6.53 26.96 -5.89
N ALA A 395 7.33 28.00 -5.66
CA ALA A 395 7.78 28.46 -4.35
C ALA A 395 6.56 28.82 -3.51
N SER A 396 6.03 27.83 -2.80
CA SER A 396 4.98 28.06 -1.83
C SER A 396 5.63 28.63 -0.58
N HIS A 397 5.12 29.73 -0.04
CA HIS A 397 5.54 30.28 1.27
C HIS A 397 5.41 29.25 2.41
N TYR A 398 4.74 28.13 2.17
CA TYR A 398 4.53 27.03 3.11
C TYR A 398 5.66 25.98 3.09
N LEU A 399 6.61 26.08 2.16
CA LEU A 399 7.77 25.17 2.12
C LEU A 399 8.69 25.39 3.31
N THR A 400 9.31 24.29 3.74
CA THR A 400 10.22 24.25 4.88
C THR A 400 11.61 24.68 4.45
N ARG A 401 12.23 25.63 5.15
CA ARG A 401 13.64 25.99 4.89
C ARG A 401 14.57 25.12 5.73
N LEU A 402 15.46 24.38 5.08
CA LEU A 402 16.54 23.60 5.70
C LEU A 402 17.88 24.19 5.25
N GLU A 403 18.32 25.26 5.91
CA GLU A 403 19.57 25.95 5.57
C GLU A 403 20.78 25.04 5.78
N GLY A 404 21.77 25.14 4.87
CA GLY A 404 22.99 24.33 4.91
C GLY A 404 22.82 22.89 4.46
N VAL A 405 21.59 22.37 4.29
CA VAL A 405 21.36 21.02 3.74
C VAL A 405 21.60 21.04 2.23
N PRO A 406 22.50 20.20 1.69
CA PRO A 406 22.74 20.13 0.25
C PRO A 406 21.49 19.67 -0.52
N ASP A 407 21.38 20.12 -1.77
CA ASP A 407 20.33 19.65 -2.67
C ASP A 407 20.41 18.13 -2.85
N GLY A 408 19.27 17.46 -2.71
CA GLY A 408 19.22 16.00 -2.69
C GLY A 408 17.86 15.45 -2.30
N THR A 409 17.75 14.12 -2.34
CA THR A 409 16.57 13.40 -1.85
C THR A 409 16.95 12.64 -0.59
N TYR A 410 16.20 12.83 0.49
CA TYR A 410 16.54 12.32 1.80
C TYR A 410 15.34 11.62 2.47
N GLU A 411 15.63 10.78 3.45
CA GLU A 411 14.64 10.16 4.32
C GLU A 411 15.27 9.80 5.67
N PHE A 412 14.48 9.84 6.74
CA PHE A 412 14.87 9.30 8.05
C PHE A 412 14.11 8.03 8.36
N TYR A 413 14.79 7.10 9.03
CA TYR A 413 14.16 5.89 9.54
C TYR A 413 14.83 5.44 10.83
N TYR A 414 14.07 5.47 11.94
CA TYR A 414 14.55 5.21 13.30
C TYR A 414 15.87 5.93 13.59
N GLY A 415 15.84 7.27 13.47
CA GLY A 415 16.96 8.18 13.75
C GLY A 415 18.10 8.16 12.71
N LYS A 416 18.10 7.19 11.79
CA LYS A 416 19.11 7.10 10.73
C LYS A 416 18.66 7.88 9.50
N GLY A 417 19.46 8.85 9.07
CA GLY A 417 19.25 9.58 7.83
C GLY A 417 19.91 8.88 6.63
N TYR A 418 19.24 8.93 5.48
CA TYR A 418 19.73 8.39 4.22
C TYR A 418 19.58 9.41 3.10
N GLU A 419 20.56 9.45 2.20
CA GLU A 419 20.43 10.06 0.89
C GLU A 419 19.99 9.00 -0.12
N ILE A 420 18.99 9.34 -0.95
CA ILE A 420 18.42 8.44 -1.94
C ILE A 420 18.98 8.78 -3.31
N LYS A 421 19.65 7.79 -3.89
CA LYS A 421 20.27 7.87 -5.22
C LYS A 421 19.38 7.22 -6.29
N TRP A 422 19.91 7.16 -7.50
CA TRP A 422 19.25 6.60 -8.67
C TRP A 422 18.71 5.18 -8.39
N GLY A 423 17.51 4.89 -8.91
CA GLY A 423 16.87 3.58 -8.73
C GLY A 423 16.39 3.28 -7.30
N GLY A 424 16.39 4.26 -6.39
CA GLY A 424 15.91 4.09 -5.01
C GLY A 424 16.94 3.49 -4.05
N THR A 425 18.22 3.44 -4.42
CA THR A 425 19.29 2.97 -3.55
C THR A 425 19.57 3.99 -2.45
N ALA A 426 19.57 3.54 -1.19
CA ALA A 426 19.79 4.39 -0.01
C ALA A 426 21.26 4.36 0.43
N LYS A 427 21.87 5.53 0.59
CA LYS A 427 23.21 5.73 1.16
C LYS A 427 23.08 6.38 2.53
N PRO A 428 23.61 5.79 3.63
CA PRO A 428 23.59 6.43 4.94
C PRO A 428 24.26 7.81 4.91
N LEU A 429 23.67 8.79 5.61
CA LEU A 429 24.27 10.10 5.77
C LEU A 429 25.45 10.05 6.74
N PRO A 430 26.53 10.82 6.49
CA PRO A 430 27.65 10.88 7.42
C PRO A 430 27.23 11.63 8.71
N PRO A 431 27.84 11.33 9.86
CA PRO A 431 27.45 11.94 11.15
C PRO A 431 27.53 13.47 11.18
N ASN A 432 28.43 14.06 10.40
CA ASN A 432 28.59 15.52 10.28
C ASN A 432 27.61 16.18 9.30
N HIS A 433 26.74 15.41 8.64
CA HIS A 433 25.75 15.96 7.73
C HIS A 433 24.76 16.85 8.51
N PRO A 434 24.33 18.01 7.98
CA PRO A 434 23.41 18.90 8.69
C PRO A 434 22.09 18.21 9.08
N LEU A 435 21.57 17.28 8.29
CA LEU A 435 20.39 16.51 8.69
C LEU A 435 20.59 15.63 9.94
N MET A 436 21.82 15.28 10.31
CA MET A 436 22.12 14.33 11.38
C MET A 436 22.28 14.97 12.76
N HIS A 437 22.09 16.29 12.91
CA HIS A 437 22.18 16.94 14.22
C HIS A 437 20.91 16.70 15.07
N CYS A 438 21.07 16.31 16.34
CA CYS A 438 19.95 16.04 17.26
C CYS A 438 19.66 17.20 18.25
N GLY A 439 19.87 18.46 17.85
CA GLY A 439 19.51 19.61 18.68
C GLY A 439 18.00 19.68 18.94
N ALA A 440 17.59 20.13 20.13
CA ALA A 440 16.18 20.17 20.53
C ALA A 440 15.26 20.91 19.54
N GLU A 441 15.70 22.06 19.03
CA GLU A 441 14.98 22.85 18.02
C GLU A 441 14.78 22.07 16.71
N TRP A 442 15.79 21.28 16.34
CA TRP A 442 15.76 20.46 15.13
C TRP A 442 14.85 19.26 15.26
N VAL A 443 14.92 18.56 16.40
CA VAL A 443 14.03 17.45 16.72
C VAL A 443 12.59 17.93 16.63
N ARG A 444 12.27 19.09 17.25
CA ARG A 444 10.96 19.73 17.14
C ARG A 444 10.55 19.99 15.69
N LYS A 445 11.42 20.61 14.90
CA LYS A 445 11.16 20.89 13.48
C LYS A 445 10.82 19.62 12.72
N LEU A 446 11.73 18.64 12.67
CA LEU A 446 11.51 17.42 11.90
C LEU A 446 10.35 16.56 12.43
N PHE A 447 10.13 16.56 13.75
CA PHE A 447 8.97 15.89 14.34
C PHE A 447 7.67 16.50 13.80
N ASN A 448 7.49 17.82 13.93
CA ASN A 448 6.26 18.51 13.54
C ASN A 448 6.06 18.56 12.02
N TYR A 449 7.14 18.76 11.23
CA TYR A 449 7.07 18.68 9.77
C TYR A 449 6.64 17.31 9.27
N GLY A 450 6.98 16.29 10.04
CA GLY A 450 6.43 14.99 9.84
C GLY A 450 6.85 14.38 8.52
N ILE A 451 5.85 13.91 7.82
CA ILE A 451 5.92 13.32 6.49
C ILE A 451 5.50 14.31 5.39
N ASP A 452 4.88 15.41 5.78
CA ASP A 452 4.23 16.36 4.87
C ASP A 452 5.18 17.47 4.43
N PHE A 453 6.16 17.82 5.27
CA PHE A 453 7.10 18.92 5.03
C PHE A 453 6.42 20.26 4.70
N ASP A 454 5.21 20.47 5.26
CA ASP A 454 4.38 21.68 5.09
C ASP A 454 4.30 22.47 6.40
N ARG A 455 4.69 23.75 6.37
CA ARG A 455 4.69 24.62 7.55
C ARG A 455 3.31 24.87 8.14
N ARG A 456 2.25 24.84 7.33
CA ARG A 456 0.86 25.04 7.80
C ARG A 456 0.44 23.88 8.69
N LEU A 457 0.77 22.66 8.29
CA LEU A 457 0.47 21.45 9.06
C LEU A 457 1.36 21.34 10.31
N ALA A 458 2.63 21.74 10.19
CA ALA A 458 3.59 21.61 11.29
C ALA A 458 3.38 22.61 12.44
N PHE A 459 2.94 23.83 12.14
CA PHE A 459 2.88 24.94 13.11
C PHE A 459 1.62 25.80 13.02
N GLY A 460 0.66 25.45 12.14
CA GLY A 460 -0.59 26.19 12.05
C GLY A 460 -1.52 25.87 13.21
N PRO A 461 -2.20 26.85 13.80
CA PRO A 461 -3.11 26.63 14.93
C PRO A 461 -4.38 25.84 14.54
N HIS A 462 -4.68 25.77 13.24
CA HIS A 462 -5.88 25.12 12.70
C HIS A 462 -5.60 23.75 12.08
N PHE A 463 -4.35 23.28 12.13
CA PHE A 463 -3.95 22.05 11.46
C PHE A 463 -3.25 21.11 12.44
N ASP A 464 -3.55 19.83 12.28
CA ASP A 464 -2.98 18.77 13.07
C ASP A 464 -1.81 18.11 12.32
N THR A 465 -0.78 17.72 13.07
CA THR A 465 0.36 17.01 12.49
C THR A 465 0.00 15.54 12.28
N SER A 466 0.71 14.88 11.36
CA SER A 466 0.60 13.44 11.13
C SER A 466 1.42 12.61 12.14
N ARG A 467 1.41 13.01 13.42
CA ARG A 467 2.14 12.36 14.53
C ARG A 467 1.15 11.96 15.61
N PHE A 468 1.36 10.79 16.19
CA PHE A 468 0.45 10.22 17.18
C PHE A 468 1.21 9.74 18.40
N ALA A 469 0.54 9.80 19.54
CA ALA A 469 0.97 9.21 20.79
C ALA A 469 -0.12 8.26 21.30
N TYR A 470 0.29 7.24 22.07
CA TYR A 470 -0.63 6.28 22.67
C TYR A 470 0.06 5.62 23.87
N PHE A 471 -0.74 5.13 24.82
CA PHE A 471 -0.21 4.29 25.90
C PHE A 471 -0.13 2.82 25.47
N ARG A 472 0.89 2.12 25.96
CA ARG A 472 1.01 0.66 25.85
C ARG A 472 1.69 0.15 27.11
N ASP A 473 0.97 -0.65 27.89
CA ASP A 473 1.47 -1.32 29.09
C ASP A 473 2.05 -0.33 30.14
N GLY A 474 1.44 0.86 30.24
CA GLY A 474 1.81 1.97 31.13
C GLY A 474 2.82 2.97 30.57
N ASP A 475 3.53 2.62 29.49
CA ASP A 475 4.48 3.53 28.84
C ASP A 475 3.77 4.42 27.81
N LEU A 476 4.19 5.69 27.69
CA LEU A 476 3.70 6.61 26.66
C LEU A 476 4.59 6.54 25.43
N TYR A 477 4.03 5.99 24.36
CA TYR A 477 4.70 5.83 23.09
C TYR A 477 4.47 7.02 22.16
N VAL A 478 5.51 7.39 21.43
CA VAL A 478 5.46 8.31 20.31
C VAL A 478 6.43 7.79 19.26
N MET A 479 6.04 7.81 17.97
CA MET A 479 6.88 7.30 16.87
C MET A 479 7.30 5.82 17.02
N GLY A 480 6.48 5.01 17.68
CA GLY A 480 6.75 3.59 17.93
C GLY A 480 7.81 3.32 19.00
N ALA A 481 8.21 4.33 19.76
CA ALA A 481 9.16 4.19 20.88
C ALA A 481 8.52 4.67 22.20
N PRO A 482 8.82 4.00 23.34
CA PRO A 482 8.37 4.45 24.66
C PRO A 482 9.18 5.68 25.05
N ILE A 483 8.63 6.87 24.80
CA ILE A 483 9.33 8.15 25.07
C ILE A 483 9.34 8.41 26.57
N PHE A 484 8.20 8.16 27.23
CA PHE A 484 8.11 8.15 28.68
C PHE A 484 7.78 6.74 29.12
N LYS A 485 8.57 6.22 30.04
CA LYS A 485 8.30 4.92 30.66
C LYS A 485 7.39 5.11 31.87
N LYS A 486 6.67 4.07 32.28
CA LYS A 486 5.78 4.09 33.45
C LYS A 486 6.47 4.46 34.78
N ASP A 487 7.78 4.25 34.86
CA ASP A 487 8.63 4.62 36.00
C ASP A 487 9.21 6.05 35.88
N ASP A 488 8.94 6.76 34.78
CA ASP A 488 9.33 8.14 34.59
C ASP A 488 8.53 9.09 35.52
N PRO A 489 9.19 9.86 36.39
CA PRO A 489 8.51 10.80 37.28
C PRO A 489 7.65 11.82 36.54
N ALA A 490 8.06 12.26 35.35
CA ALA A 490 7.28 13.20 34.55
C ALA A 490 5.96 12.57 34.06
N LEU A 491 5.98 11.27 33.73
CA LEU A 491 4.77 10.55 33.33
C LEU A 491 3.84 10.28 34.51
N GLN A 492 4.39 9.89 35.66
CA GLN A 492 3.61 9.70 36.88
C GLN A 492 2.89 10.98 37.30
N ALA A 493 3.63 12.10 37.36
CA ALA A 493 3.06 13.41 37.65
C ALA A 493 2.01 13.84 36.60
N PHE A 494 2.25 13.55 35.32
CA PHE A 494 1.27 13.79 34.26
C PHE A 494 -0.04 13.02 34.49
N VAL A 495 0.04 11.72 34.77
CA VAL A 495 -1.13 10.86 35.01
C VAL A 495 -1.91 11.32 36.24
N GLU A 496 -1.23 11.67 37.33
CA GLU A 496 -1.86 12.24 38.54
C GLU A 496 -2.61 13.53 38.24
N LYS A 497 -1.97 14.47 37.52
CA LYS A 497 -2.58 15.75 37.12
C LYS A 497 -3.78 15.55 36.20
N GLU A 498 -3.70 14.62 35.25
CA GLU A 498 -4.81 14.28 34.34
C GLU A 498 -6.02 13.71 35.08
N ASN A 499 -5.78 12.78 36.01
CA ASN A 499 -6.85 12.21 36.84
C ASN A 499 -7.50 13.27 37.75
N ALA A 500 -6.70 14.17 38.33
CA ALA A 500 -7.20 15.30 39.13
C ALA A 500 -8.03 16.27 38.29
N ARG A 501 -7.59 16.57 37.06
CA ARG A 501 -8.33 17.43 36.10
C ARG A 501 -9.66 16.82 35.71
N GLN A 502 -9.71 15.51 35.43
CA GLN A 502 -10.96 14.81 35.16
C GLN A 502 -11.90 14.84 36.36
N SER A 503 -11.39 14.58 37.56
CA SER A 503 -12.20 14.55 38.79
C SER A 503 -12.76 15.93 39.16
N SER A 504 -12.06 17.00 38.78
CA SER A 504 -12.46 18.39 39.05
C SER A 504 -13.26 19.03 37.90
N ALA A 505 -13.50 18.29 36.81
CA ALA A 505 -14.16 18.82 35.63
C ALA A 505 -15.65 19.09 35.89
N ASN A 506 -16.18 20.14 35.25
CA ASN A 506 -17.59 20.49 35.35
C ASN A 506 -18.46 19.37 34.73
N PRO A 507 -19.50 18.87 35.41
CA PRO A 507 -20.41 17.86 34.84
C PRO A 507 -21.06 18.27 33.50
N GLN A 508 -21.23 19.58 33.26
CA GLN A 508 -21.77 20.13 32.01
C GLN A 508 -20.73 20.20 30.88
N ASN A 509 -19.44 20.17 31.21
CA ASN A 509 -18.34 20.10 30.24
C ASN A 509 -17.32 19.07 30.73
N PRO A 510 -17.63 17.77 30.62
CA PRO A 510 -16.80 16.73 31.17
C PRO A 510 -15.44 16.68 30.46
N TYR A 511 -14.37 16.52 31.23
CA TYR A 511 -13.03 16.26 30.71
C TYR A 511 -12.73 14.77 30.81
N GLN A 512 -12.10 14.22 29.77
CA GLN A 512 -11.59 12.85 29.80
C GLN A 512 -10.07 12.87 29.78
N ALA A 513 -9.49 12.33 30.85
CA ALA A 513 -8.06 12.20 31.07
C ALA A 513 -7.42 11.32 29.98
N PHE A 514 -6.25 11.72 29.49
CA PHE A 514 -5.46 10.89 28.58
C PHE A 514 -4.52 9.99 29.37
N VAL A 515 -5.04 8.83 29.78
CA VAL A 515 -4.34 7.82 30.58
C VAL A 515 -4.49 6.43 29.97
N ASP A 516 -3.63 5.49 30.35
CA ASP A 516 -3.69 4.12 29.83
C ASP A 516 -4.97 3.40 30.27
N SER A 517 -5.80 3.01 29.30
CA SER A 517 -7.04 2.24 29.52
C SER A 517 -6.80 0.73 29.59
N GLY A 518 -5.57 0.29 29.29
CA GLY A 518 -5.20 -1.11 29.18
C GLY A 518 -5.72 -1.79 27.90
N PRO A 519 -5.13 -2.93 27.52
CA PRO A 519 -5.62 -3.72 26.40
C PRO A 519 -7.05 -4.23 26.67
N PRO A 520 -7.81 -4.61 25.62
CA PRO A 520 -9.17 -5.14 25.79
C PRO A 520 -9.14 -6.59 26.31
N LEU A 521 -8.69 -6.76 27.55
CA LEU A 521 -8.60 -8.05 28.23
C LEU A 521 -9.67 -8.16 29.34
N ASP A 522 -10.11 -9.38 29.59
CA ASP A 522 -11.00 -9.74 30.69
C ASP A 522 -10.22 -9.86 32.02
N GLN A 523 -10.94 -10.18 33.10
CA GLN A 523 -10.36 -10.33 34.44
C GLN A 523 -9.31 -11.46 34.54
N ASN A 524 -9.28 -12.38 33.59
CA ASN A 524 -8.33 -13.49 33.53
C ASN A 524 -7.15 -13.20 32.59
N GLY A 525 -7.04 -11.99 32.04
CA GLY A 525 -6.02 -11.61 31.07
C GLY A 525 -6.20 -12.21 29.67
N LYS A 526 -7.38 -12.77 29.36
CA LYS A 526 -7.75 -13.21 28.00
C LYS A 526 -8.46 -12.09 27.26
N ILE A 527 -8.56 -12.19 25.93
CA ILE A 527 -9.27 -11.18 25.15
C ILE A 527 -10.74 -11.02 25.60
N ASP A 528 -11.16 -9.78 25.85
CA ASP A 528 -12.55 -9.46 26.15
C ASP A 528 -13.36 -9.40 24.85
N VAL A 529 -13.93 -10.56 24.50
CA VAL A 529 -14.73 -10.73 23.28
C VAL A 529 -15.94 -9.79 23.25
N GLU A 530 -16.57 -9.52 24.39
CA GLU A 530 -17.77 -8.68 24.45
C GLU A 530 -17.43 -7.20 24.27
N LYS A 531 -16.34 -6.73 24.90
CA LYS A 531 -15.78 -5.38 24.67
C LYS A 531 -15.41 -5.20 23.20
N ILE A 532 -14.74 -6.17 22.57
CA ILE A 532 -14.36 -6.07 21.15
C ILE A 532 -15.59 -6.11 20.24
N ARG A 533 -16.60 -6.94 20.51
CA ARG A 533 -17.83 -6.95 19.69
C ARG A 533 -18.61 -5.65 19.77
N LYS A 534 -18.62 -5.00 20.93
CA LYS A 534 -19.35 -3.76 21.17
C LYS A 534 -18.61 -2.55 20.59
N TYR A 535 -17.31 -2.45 20.86
CA TYR A 535 -16.54 -1.26 20.56
C TYR A 535 -15.65 -1.41 19.32
N GLY A 536 -15.32 -2.61 18.89
CA GLY A 536 -14.44 -2.86 17.73
C GLY A 536 -15.09 -2.57 16.38
N LEU A 537 -14.23 -2.44 15.36
CA LEU A 537 -14.58 -2.26 13.96
C LEU A 537 -14.96 -3.61 13.36
N LEU A 538 -16.23 -3.79 13.02
CA LEU A 538 -16.70 -4.98 12.32
C LEU A 538 -16.42 -4.87 10.82
N ILE A 539 -15.70 -5.84 10.25
CA ILE A 539 -15.45 -5.87 8.81
C ILE A 539 -16.68 -6.44 8.08
N PRO A 540 -17.27 -5.72 7.10
CA PRO A 540 -18.45 -6.18 6.39
C PRO A 540 -18.25 -7.51 5.61
N PRO A 541 -19.33 -8.26 5.32
CA PRO A 541 -19.25 -9.42 4.43
C PRO A 541 -18.69 -9.06 3.05
N LYS A 542 -17.86 -9.95 2.47
CA LYS A 542 -17.19 -9.76 1.16
C LYS A 542 -16.32 -8.49 1.07
N SER A 543 -15.87 -7.98 2.21
CA SER A 543 -15.00 -6.81 2.30
C SER A 543 -13.77 -7.11 3.17
N TYR A 544 -12.69 -6.37 2.94
CA TYR A 544 -11.42 -6.54 3.64
C TYR A 544 -10.94 -5.19 4.16
N LEU A 545 -10.41 -5.17 5.38
CA LEU A 545 -9.72 -4.01 5.94
C LEU A 545 -8.26 -4.03 5.46
N ALA A 546 -7.83 -2.97 4.77
CA ALA A 546 -6.50 -2.86 4.22
C ALA A 546 -5.82 -1.57 4.73
N LEU A 547 -4.74 -1.69 5.50
CA LEU A 547 -3.99 -0.56 6.05
C LEU A 547 -2.56 -0.52 5.50
N GLY A 548 -1.97 0.66 5.42
CA GLY A 548 -0.54 0.80 5.12
C GLY A 548 0.32 0.64 6.36
N ASP A 549 1.51 0.09 6.19
CA ASP A 549 2.50 -0.03 7.29
C ASP A 549 3.05 1.33 7.75
N ASN A 550 2.96 2.34 6.87
CA ASN A 550 3.25 3.72 7.20
C ASN A 550 1.94 4.49 7.30
N PHE A 551 1.25 4.33 8.44
CA PHE A 551 -0.09 4.87 8.67
C PHE A 551 -0.19 6.38 8.39
N ALA A 552 0.88 7.14 8.61
CA ALA A 552 0.90 8.57 8.39
C ALA A 552 0.86 8.90 6.88
N MET A 553 1.55 8.11 6.04
CA MET A 553 1.70 8.35 4.59
C MET A 553 0.73 7.56 3.71
N SER A 554 -0.30 6.94 4.31
CA SER A 554 -1.09 5.93 3.64
C SER A 554 -2.52 6.41 3.38
N ALA A 555 -2.85 6.58 2.10
CA ALA A 555 -4.24 6.48 1.64
C ALA A 555 -4.62 5.00 1.65
N ASP A 556 -5.40 4.60 2.66
CA ASP A 556 -5.83 3.24 2.92
C ASP A 556 -7.29 3.17 3.36
N SER A 557 -7.72 2.06 3.96
CA SER A 557 -9.13 1.90 4.34
C SER A 557 -9.68 2.99 5.24
N ARG A 558 -8.85 3.73 5.98
CA ARG A 558 -9.28 4.90 6.78
C ARG A 558 -9.82 6.04 5.91
N ASP A 559 -9.39 6.12 4.66
CA ASP A 559 -9.76 7.13 3.68
C ASP A 559 -10.80 6.59 2.68
N PHE A 560 -10.45 5.56 1.89
CA PHE A 560 -11.31 5.06 0.82
C PHE A 560 -12.32 3.98 1.25
N GLY A 561 -12.20 3.46 2.48
CA GLY A 561 -13.06 2.41 3.04
C GLY A 561 -12.59 0.97 2.80
N PHE A 562 -13.49 0.01 2.95
CA PHE A 562 -13.12 -1.40 2.83
C PHE A 562 -12.88 -1.83 1.38
N VAL A 563 -11.94 -2.75 1.18
CA VAL A 563 -11.63 -3.32 -0.14
C VAL A 563 -12.63 -4.43 -0.47
N PRO A 564 -13.41 -4.32 -1.55
CA PRO A 564 -14.31 -5.40 -1.97
C PRO A 564 -13.52 -6.65 -2.38
N GLN A 565 -14.05 -7.85 -2.09
CA GLN A 565 -13.41 -9.12 -2.42
C GLN A 565 -13.04 -9.25 -3.92
N GLY A 566 -13.91 -8.76 -4.81
CA GLY A 566 -13.67 -8.76 -6.26
C GLY A 566 -12.45 -7.92 -6.68
N ASN A 567 -12.05 -6.95 -5.86
CA ASN A 567 -10.96 -6.05 -6.19
C ASN A 567 -9.58 -6.68 -5.91
N LEU A 568 -9.49 -7.72 -5.10
CA LEU A 568 -8.23 -8.40 -4.77
C LEU A 568 -7.61 -9.06 -6.00
N ARG A 569 -6.37 -8.74 -6.33
CA ARG A 569 -5.68 -9.22 -7.55
C ARG A 569 -4.55 -10.19 -7.31
N GLY A 570 -3.98 -10.22 -6.11
CA GLY A 570 -2.80 -11.03 -5.83
C GLY A 570 -2.00 -10.49 -4.65
N GLY A 571 -0.88 -11.11 -4.34
CA GLY A 571 0.09 -10.66 -3.35
C GLY A 571 1.49 -10.49 -3.97
N PRO A 572 2.33 -9.61 -3.41
CA PRO A 572 3.72 -9.53 -3.82
C PRO A 572 4.45 -10.79 -3.36
N SER A 573 5.08 -11.53 -4.27
CA SER A 573 5.78 -12.77 -3.95
C SER A 573 7.29 -12.56 -3.78
N PHE A 574 7.88 -11.57 -4.46
CA PHE A 574 9.32 -11.37 -4.46
C PHE A 574 9.71 -9.93 -4.81
N ILE A 575 10.68 -9.36 -4.10
CA ILE A 575 11.33 -8.08 -4.40
C ILE A 575 12.62 -8.39 -5.17
N PHE A 576 12.68 -8.03 -6.45
CA PHE A 576 13.86 -8.28 -7.29
C PHE A 576 14.74 -7.05 -7.51
N TRP A 577 14.29 -5.87 -7.09
CA TRP A 577 15.07 -4.63 -7.12
C TRP A 577 14.68 -3.70 -5.96
N PRO A 578 15.65 -3.02 -5.32
CA PRO A 578 17.09 -3.07 -5.58
C PRO A 578 17.77 -4.32 -5.00
N PHE A 579 18.94 -4.65 -5.53
CA PHE A 579 19.80 -5.67 -4.96
C PHE A 579 20.26 -5.28 -3.54
N GLY A 580 20.55 -6.28 -2.70
CA GLY A 580 21.02 -6.10 -1.32
C GLY A 580 19.98 -6.54 -0.29
N HIS A 581 19.93 -5.87 0.87
CA HIS A 581 19.14 -6.31 2.03
C HIS A 581 17.61 -6.42 1.81
N ARG A 582 17.09 -5.90 0.70
CA ARG A 582 15.66 -5.94 0.36
C ARG A 582 15.33 -6.93 -0.75
N PHE A 583 16.34 -7.52 -1.39
CA PHE A 583 16.15 -8.53 -2.41
C PHE A 583 15.69 -9.83 -1.74
N GLY A 584 14.50 -10.32 -2.09
CA GLY A 584 13.94 -11.51 -1.44
C GLY A 584 12.43 -11.47 -1.28
N VAL A 585 11.90 -12.32 -0.41
CA VAL A 585 10.48 -12.37 -0.09
C VAL A 585 10.11 -11.16 0.79
N PRO A 586 9.02 -10.43 0.50
CA PRO A 586 8.54 -9.36 1.36
C PRO A 586 8.25 -9.85 2.78
N ASN A 587 8.35 -8.95 3.77
CA ASN A 587 8.00 -9.26 5.16
C ASN A 587 6.48 -9.44 5.34
N GLN A 588 6.03 -10.69 5.23
CA GLN A 588 4.63 -11.12 5.33
C GLN A 588 4.55 -12.63 5.63
N PRO A 589 3.38 -13.14 6.06
CA PRO A 589 3.14 -14.58 6.21
C PRO A 589 3.43 -15.36 4.91
N SER A 590 4.07 -16.51 5.04
CA SER A 590 4.40 -17.37 3.89
C SER A 590 3.16 -17.97 3.26
N TYR A 591 3.09 -17.98 1.93
CA TYR A 591 2.06 -18.70 1.17
C TYR A 591 2.52 -20.14 0.86
N PRO A 592 1.60 -21.12 0.80
CA PRO A 592 1.93 -22.45 0.30
C PRO A 592 2.51 -22.36 -1.12
N TRP A 593 3.56 -23.13 -1.40
CA TRP A 593 4.20 -23.16 -2.71
C TRP A 593 3.25 -23.64 -3.82
N LEU A 594 2.28 -24.50 -3.47
CA LEU A 594 1.21 -24.97 -4.34
C LEU A 594 -0.16 -24.65 -3.72
N THR A 595 -0.90 -23.78 -4.40
CA THR A 595 -2.32 -23.50 -4.12
C THR A 595 -3.16 -24.05 -5.26
N ILE A 596 -4.47 -24.23 -5.05
CA ILE A 596 -5.39 -24.67 -6.13
C ILE A 596 -5.30 -23.74 -7.36
N PRO A 597 -5.35 -22.39 -7.23
CA PRO A 597 -5.21 -21.50 -8.39
C PRO A 597 -3.89 -21.69 -9.13
N ASN A 598 -2.76 -21.74 -8.39
CA ASN A 598 -1.43 -21.90 -8.96
C ASN A 598 -1.29 -23.27 -9.66
N GLY A 599 -1.78 -24.33 -9.03
CA GLY A 599 -1.80 -25.68 -9.60
C GLY A 599 -2.61 -25.78 -10.89
N LEU A 600 -3.75 -25.10 -10.98
CA LEU A 600 -4.56 -25.05 -12.21
C LEU A 600 -3.84 -24.32 -13.35
N VAL A 601 -3.13 -23.23 -13.06
CA VAL A 601 -2.32 -22.51 -14.06
C VAL A 601 -1.17 -23.38 -14.55
N TRP A 602 -0.45 -24.07 -13.66
CA TRP A 602 0.59 -25.02 -14.06
C TRP A 602 0.05 -26.20 -14.84
N LEU A 603 -1.11 -26.75 -14.47
CA LEU A 603 -1.75 -27.83 -15.22
C LEU A 603 -2.07 -27.37 -16.65
N ALA A 604 -2.64 -26.17 -16.81
CA ALA A 604 -2.90 -25.59 -18.12
C ALA A 604 -1.60 -25.40 -18.92
N ALA A 605 -0.53 -24.92 -18.29
CA ALA A 605 0.78 -24.77 -18.92
C ALA A 605 1.36 -26.14 -19.36
N CYS A 606 1.25 -27.17 -18.52
CA CYS A 606 1.67 -28.53 -18.84
C CYS A 606 0.86 -29.14 -19.99
N ILE A 607 -0.46 -28.91 -20.04
CA ILE A 607 -1.32 -29.34 -21.15
C ILE A 607 -0.89 -28.64 -22.45
N CYS A 608 -0.71 -27.31 -22.42
CA CYS A 608 -0.23 -26.54 -23.57
C CYS A 608 1.14 -27.05 -24.05
N PHE A 609 2.06 -27.31 -23.13
CA PHE A 609 3.37 -27.89 -23.44
C PHE A 609 3.25 -29.30 -24.02
N GLY A 610 2.37 -30.13 -23.48
CA GLY A 610 2.09 -31.49 -23.99
C GLY A 610 1.52 -31.47 -25.41
N ILE A 611 0.54 -30.61 -25.68
CA ILE A 611 -0.02 -30.38 -27.03
C ILE A 611 1.08 -29.90 -27.98
N TRP A 612 1.83 -28.88 -27.57
CA TRP A 612 2.97 -28.38 -28.34
C TRP A 612 3.98 -29.49 -28.63
N TYR A 613 4.34 -30.30 -27.63
CA TYR A 613 5.28 -31.41 -27.78
C TYR A 613 4.77 -32.47 -28.75
N VAL A 614 3.48 -32.83 -28.69
CA VAL A 614 2.86 -33.77 -29.63
C VAL A 614 2.85 -33.20 -31.05
N ILE A 615 2.46 -31.94 -31.22
CA ILE A 615 2.47 -31.24 -32.52
C ILE A 615 3.89 -31.15 -33.08
N HIS A 616 4.85 -30.71 -32.25
CA HIS A 616 6.26 -30.62 -32.58
C HIS A 616 6.82 -31.98 -33.01
N ARG A 617 6.54 -33.04 -32.24
CA ARG A 617 6.96 -34.41 -32.57
C ARG A 617 6.32 -34.91 -33.87
N ARG A 618 5.05 -34.60 -34.14
CA ARG A 618 4.38 -34.93 -35.41
C ARG A 618 5.02 -34.20 -36.60
N HIS A 619 5.30 -32.90 -36.47
CA HIS A 619 5.95 -32.11 -37.53
C HIS A 619 7.43 -32.47 -37.76
N HIS A 620 8.09 -33.10 -36.79
CA HIS A 620 9.47 -33.58 -36.90
C HIS A 620 9.60 -35.07 -37.35
N LYS A 621 8.48 -35.74 -37.66
CA LYS A 621 8.52 -37.02 -38.39
C LYS A 621 8.92 -36.76 -39.85
N LEU A 622 9.61 -37.73 -40.46
CA LEU A 622 9.94 -37.67 -41.88
C LEU A 622 8.65 -37.61 -42.71
N PRO A 623 8.52 -36.70 -43.69
CA PRO A 623 7.35 -36.58 -44.57
C PRO A 623 7.25 -37.75 -45.57
N LEU A 624 7.08 -38.98 -45.07
CA LEU A 624 7.13 -40.21 -45.86
C LEU A 624 5.82 -40.55 -46.61
N LYS A 625 4.66 -40.03 -46.17
CA LYS A 625 3.36 -40.45 -46.71
C LYS A 625 2.73 -39.49 -47.73
N ASP A 626 3.25 -38.28 -47.85
CA ASP A 626 2.62 -37.17 -48.58
C ASP A 626 3.52 -36.60 -49.72
N LEU A 627 4.65 -37.24 -50.03
CA LEU A 627 5.66 -36.76 -50.99
C LEU A 627 5.60 -37.52 -52.32
#